data_AF-A0A3D4ESQ8-F1
#
_entry.id   AF-A0A3D4ESQ8-F1
#
_cell.length_a   1.000
_cell.length_b   1.000
_cell.length_c   1.000
_cell.angle_alpha   90.00
_cell.angle_beta   90.00
_cell.angle_gamma   90.00
#
_symmetry.space_group_name_H-M   'P 1'
#
loop_
_entity.id
_entity.type
_entity.pdbx_description
1 polymer ?
#
loop_
_entity_poly.entity_id
_entity_poly.type
_entity_poly.pdbx_seq_one_letter_code
_entity_poly.pdbx_strand_id
1 'polypeptide(L)'
;MPLAGNAYRNTPEPGSGINLSGKLVWSNPEDVHSIYVHLNQPATFEVALRGAARTPARWQLASNGQSFNINVIGAKPKEIPVGKIMAAKAGYLRLDLSGLKKTGKNYGEISDLILRSDKDGLQLNYVKSNKDNMFYWGRRGPSVHLGYQVPKGKKIEWAYSEITVPTGEDPIGSYFMANGFGQGYFGFQVKSPTERWVLFSVWSPFNTNDPNAVPEKDRVTTLAKGKNVRAQKFGGEGSGGQSFLKFPWQAGKTYRFLTRVQPSDDNTTIYTSWFGNKEANEWQIIASFRRPRTNVHLTGFHSFLENFSVNYGSVKRLGLYGNQWVCDTEGTWHEITRARFTADATARGDHRLDYAGGTKDGAFFMKNGGFFDDRIKFDQWFEKPSNPKTKPAINFKDLPKGESIGK
;
A
#
# COMPACT_ATOMS: atom_id res chain seq x y z
N MET A 1 2.95 10.68 -22.56
CA MET A 1 2.72 10.08 -21.23
C MET A 1 1.71 10.93 -20.49
N PRO A 2 0.54 10.38 -20.11
CA PRO A 2 -0.51 11.16 -19.46
C PRO A 2 -0.10 11.54 -18.03
N LEU A 3 -0.23 12.82 -17.69
CA LEU A 3 0.12 13.31 -16.34
C LEU A 3 -0.87 12.81 -15.27
N ALA A 4 -2.11 12.50 -15.67
CA ALA A 4 -3.13 11.96 -14.77
C ALA A 4 -2.64 10.77 -13.95
N GLY A 5 -1.91 9.83 -14.57
CA GLY A 5 -1.40 8.63 -13.91
C GLY A 5 0.01 8.77 -13.33
N ASN A 6 0.76 9.83 -13.67
CA ASN A 6 2.22 9.87 -13.49
C ASN A 6 2.76 11.14 -12.81
N ALA A 7 1.91 12.14 -12.53
CA ALA A 7 2.31 13.40 -11.91
C ALA A 7 1.79 13.52 -10.46
N TYR A 8 2.68 13.86 -9.51
CA TYR A 8 2.38 13.98 -8.09
C TYR A 8 2.80 15.35 -7.59
N ARG A 9 1.98 15.99 -6.76
CA ARG A 9 2.46 17.16 -6.02
C ARG A 9 3.40 16.65 -4.92
N ASN A 10 4.61 17.19 -4.84
CA ASN A 10 5.59 16.85 -3.81
C ASN A 10 5.85 18.00 -2.83
N THR A 11 5.61 19.24 -3.24
CA THR A 11 5.78 20.46 -2.43
C THR A 11 4.49 21.28 -2.47
N PRO A 12 4.07 21.92 -1.37
CA PRO A 12 4.67 21.86 -0.01
C PRO A 12 4.49 20.49 0.67
N GLU A 13 3.54 19.69 0.19
CA GLU A 13 3.25 18.35 0.71
C GLU A 13 2.72 17.41 -0.38
N PRO A 14 2.81 16.08 -0.18
CA PRO A 14 2.27 15.09 -1.10
C PRO A 14 0.80 15.35 -1.46
N GLY A 15 0.48 15.27 -2.75
CA GLY A 15 -0.84 15.63 -3.24
C GLY A 15 -1.06 15.35 -4.72
N SER A 16 -2.12 15.94 -5.26
CA SER A 16 -2.48 15.88 -6.67
C SER A 16 -2.94 17.26 -7.15
N GLY A 17 -2.58 17.59 -8.40
CA GLY A 17 -3.17 18.71 -9.14
C GLY A 17 -4.05 18.23 -10.30
N ILE A 18 -4.40 16.94 -10.34
CA ILE A 18 -5.17 16.36 -11.44
C ILE A 18 -6.66 16.67 -11.25
N ASN A 19 -7.25 17.37 -12.21
CA ASN A 19 -8.69 17.66 -12.22
C ASN A 19 -9.53 16.46 -12.71
N LEU A 20 -10.86 16.60 -12.68
CA LEU A 20 -11.80 15.57 -13.12
C LEU A 20 -11.65 15.16 -14.59
N SER A 21 -11.06 16.02 -15.43
CA SER A 21 -10.76 15.75 -16.84
C SER A 21 -9.40 15.08 -17.05
N GLY A 22 -8.69 14.70 -15.98
CA GLY A 22 -7.38 14.06 -16.06
C GLY A 22 -6.24 15.00 -16.46
N LYS A 23 -6.40 16.32 -16.30
CA LYS A 23 -5.36 17.30 -16.59
C LYS A 23 -4.76 17.84 -15.30
N LEU A 24 -3.45 18.08 -15.31
CA LEU A 24 -2.76 18.81 -14.27
C LEU A 24 -3.14 20.29 -14.33
N VAL A 25 -3.66 20.83 -13.23
CA VAL A 25 -4.04 22.23 -13.04
C VAL A 25 -3.61 22.66 -11.64
N TRP A 26 -2.89 23.77 -11.52
CA TRP A 26 -2.44 24.28 -10.22
C TRP A 26 -2.42 25.80 -10.19
N SER A 27 -2.48 26.36 -8.99
CA SER A 27 -2.51 27.80 -8.76
C SER A 27 -1.57 28.26 -7.65
N ASN A 28 -1.19 27.40 -6.70
CA ASN A 28 -0.26 27.78 -5.66
C ASN A 28 1.16 27.89 -6.26
N PRO A 29 1.87 29.04 -6.10
CA PRO A 29 3.25 29.19 -6.57
C PRO A 29 4.25 28.22 -5.93
N GLU A 30 3.94 27.71 -4.73
CA GLU A 30 4.79 26.73 -4.03
C GLU A 30 4.63 25.30 -4.54
N ASP A 31 3.59 25.04 -5.35
CA ASP A 31 3.32 23.68 -5.85
C ASP A 31 4.41 23.26 -6.84
N VAL A 32 5.06 22.12 -6.52
CA VAL A 32 5.95 21.40 -7.44
C VAL A 32 5.34 20.04 -7.75
N HIS A 33 5.12 19.79 -9.03
CA HIS A 33 4.58 18.54 -9.54
C HIS A 33 5.67 17.69 -10.21
N SER A 34 6.01 16.56 -9.59
CA SER A 34 6.99 15.63 -10.12
C SER A 34 6.33 14.58 -11.01
N ILE A 35 6.91 14.38 -12.19
CA ILE A 35 6.50 13.43 -13.20
C ILE A 35 7.56 12.33 -13.28
N TYR A 36 7.13 11.07 -13.27
CA TYR A 36 8.03 9.92 -13.21
C TYR A 36 7.85 8.98 -14.41
N VAL A 37 8.96 8.53 -14.98
CA VAL A 37 9.00 7.48 -16.02
C VAL A 37 10.25 6.62 -15.81
N HIS A 38 10.11 5.31 -15.88
CA HIS A 38 11.26 4.40 -15.78
C HIS A 38 11.83 4.09 -17.17
N LEU A 39 13.15 4.04 -17.25
CA LEU A 39 13.96 3.78 -18.44
C LEU A 39 14.73 2.48 -18.25
N ASN A 40 14.79 1.61 -19.26
CA ASN A 40 15.63 0.41 -19.21
C ASN A 40 17.12 0.68 -19.48
N GLN A 41 17.48 1.85 -20.01
CA GLN A 41 18.86 2.22 -20.37
C GLN A 41 19.05 3.76 -20.42
N PRO A 42 20.29 4.26 -20.44
CA PRO A 42 20.56 5.68 -20.68
C PRO A 42 19.99 6.18 -22.02
N ALA A 43 19.47 7.40 -22.05
CA ALA A 43 18.90 8.01 -23.25
C ALA A 43 18.89 9.54 -23.17
N THR A 44 18.94 10.19 -24.33
CA THR A 44 18.68 11.63 -24.48
C THR A 44 17.29 11.82 -25.08
N PHE A 45 16.53 12.75 -24.53
CA PHE A 45 15.16 13.04 -24.91
C PHE A 45 15.00 14.45 -25.44
N GLU A 46 14.32 14.61 -26.57
CA GLU A 46 13.61 15.83 -26.89
C GLU A 46 12.29 15.86 -26.12
N VAL A 47 12.10 16.91 -25.33
CA VAL A 47 11.01 17.03 -24.37
C VAL A 47 10.02 18.10 -24.81
N ALA A 48 8.74 17.78 -24.74
CA ALA A 48 7.64 18.72 -24.94
C ALA A 48 6.52 18.47 -23.92
N LEU A 49 5.69 19.48 -23.68
CA LEU A 49 4.48 19.38 -22.87
C LEU A 49 3.25 19.62 -23.75
N ARG A 50 2.17 18.87 -23.52
CA ARG A 50 0.87 19.16 -24.15
C ARG A 50 -0.03 19.90 -23.18
N GLY A 51 -0.26 21.19 -23.42
CA GLY A 51 -1.03 22.02 -22.50
C GLY A 51 -1.51 23.34 -23.09
N ALA A 52 -2.19 24.12 -22.25
CA ALA A 52 -2.76 25.43 -22.58
C ALA A 52 -2.80 26.35 -21.36
N ALA A 53 -2.79 27.66 -21.59
CA ALA A 53 -3.06 28.66 -20.57
C ALA A 53 -3.86 29.81 -21.21
N ARG A 54 -5.09 30.04 -20.76
CA ARG A 54 -5.99 31.05 -21.35
C ARG A 54 -5.41 32.47 -21.26
N THR A 55 -4.65 32.74 -20.21
CA THR A 55 -3.90 33.99 -20.01
C THR A 55 -2.41 33.68 -19.92
N PRO A 56 -1.51 34.66 -20.15
CA PRO A 56 -0.06 34.44 -20.04
C PRO A 56 0.34 33.77 -18.73
N ALA A 57 1.07 32.67 -18.84
CA ALA A 57 1.75 31.99 -17.73
C ALA A 57 3.17 31.55 -18.13
N ARG A 58 4.01 31.35 -17.13
CA ARG A 58 5.39 30.87 -17.27
C ARG A 58 5.59 29.67 -16.36
N TRP A 59 5.92 28.54 -16.95
CA TRP A 59 6.27 27.30 -16.25
C TRP A 59 7.78 27.16 -16.15
N GLN A 60 8.22 26.35 -15.20
CA GLN A 60 9.57 25.79 -15.17
C GLN A 60 9.47 24.26 -15.15
N LEU A 61 10.25 23.61 -16.01
CA LEU A 61 10.49 22.17 -15.95
C LEU A 61 11.96 21.94 -15.57
N ALA A 62 12.22 21.23 -14.49
CA ALA A 62 13.55 20.92 -14.00
C ALA A 62 13.80 19.40 -13.99
N SER A 63 14.99 18.96 -14.40
CA SER A 63 15.41 17.56 -14.34
C SER A 63 16.93 17.47 -14.41
N ASN A 64 17.55 16.59 -13.62
CA ASN A 64 19.01 16.34 -13.62
C ASN A 64 19.88 17.62 -13.55
N GLY A 65 19.47 18.59 -12.71
CA GLY A 65 20.18 19.87 -12.55
C GLY A 65 19.98 20.88 -13.68
N GLN A 66 19.24 20.52 -14.73
CA GLN A 66 18.83 21.43 -15.81
C GLN A 66 17.45 22.02 -15.51
N SER A 67 17.22 23.27 -15.91
CA SER A 67 15.94 23.98 -15.77
C SER A 67 15.57 24.69 -17.05
N PHE A 68 14.32 24.52 -17.47
CA PHE A 68 13.75 25.10 -18.70
C PHE A 68 12.56 25.98 -18.36
N ASN A 69 12.59 27.23 -18.80
CA ASN A 69 11.50 28.18 -18.59
C ASN A 69 10.62 28.28 -19.83
N ILE A 70 9.32 28.03 -19.68
CA ILE A 70 8.38 27.88 -20.80
C ILE A 70 7.29 28.94 -20.69
N ASN A 71 7.19 29.82 -21.70
CA ASN A 71 6.09 30.79 -21.78
C ASN A 71 4.91 30.15 -22.51
N VAL A 72 3.71 30.26 -21.94
CA VAL A 72 2.48 29.68 -22.49
C VAL A 72 1.36 30.71 -22.55
N ILE A 73 0.64 30.70 -23.68
CA ILE A 73 -0.59 31.45 -23.89
C ILE A 73 -1.41 30.74 -24.99
N GLY A 74 -2.73 30.76 -24.83
CA GLY A 74 -3.70 30.21 -25.76
C GLY A 74 -4.71 29.30 -25.08
N ALA A 75 -5.98 29.41 -25.48
CA ALA A 75 -7.07 28.65 -24.88
C ALA A 75 -7.14 27.18 -25.32
N LYS A 76 -6.51 26.82 -26.44
CA LYS A 76 -6.53 25.45 -26.98
C LYS A 76 -5.22 24.72 -26.62
N PRO A 77 -5.29 23.46 -26.15
CA PRO A 77 -4.10 22.64 -25.91
C PRO A 77 -3.25 22.49 -27.17
N LYS A 78 -1.94 22.68 -27.02
CA LYS A 78 -0.94 22.46 -28.07
C LYS A 78 0.27 21.76 -27.50
N GLU A 79 1.09 21.21 -28.38
CA GLU A 79 2.43 20.76 -28.03
C GLU A 79 3.36 21.97 -27.89
N ILE A 80 4.10 22.02 -26.79
CA ILE A 80 5.01 23.11 -26.44
C ILE A 80 6.39 22.48 -26.24
N PRO A 81 7.34 22.68 -27.18
CA PRO A 81 8.72 22.22 -27.01
C PRO A 81 9.35 22.82 -25.76
N VAL A 82 10.14 22.01 -25.05
CA VAL A 82 10.84 22.42 -23.82
C VAL A 82 12.35 22.46 -24.04
N GLY A 83 12.94 21.36 -24.51
CA GLY A 83 14.38 21.24 -24.66
C GLY A 83 14.86 19.79 -24.68
N LYS A 84 16.18 19.60 -24.55
CA LYS A 84 16.80 18.26 -24.49
C LYS A 84 17.20 17.91 -23.06
N ILE A 85 16.88 16.70 -22.61
CA ILE A 85 17.26 16.17 -21.29
C ILE A 85 18.02 14.86 -21.49
N MET A 86 19.15 14.69 -20.80
CA MET A 86 19.92 13.44 -20.79
C MET A 86 19.65 12.66 -19.49
N ALA A 87 19.29 11.39 -19.62
CA ALA A 87 19.28 10.42 -18.53
C ALA A 87 20.52 9.53 -18.63
N ALA A 88 21.46 9.68 -17.68
CA ALA A 88 22.77 9.03 -17.74
C ALA A 88 22.77 7.53 -17.40
N LYS A 89 21.69 7.02 -16.80
CA LYS A 89 21.54 5.61 -16.39
C LYS A 89 20.12 5.11 -16.58
N ALA A 90 19.94 3.79 -16.56
CA ALA A 90 18.64 3.16 -16.38
C ALA A 90 18.04 3.52 -15.01
N GLY A 91 16.70 3.45 -14.91
CA GLY A 91 15.96 3.79 -13.71
C GLY A 91 14.89 4.86 -13.92
N TYR A 92 14.35 5.40 -12.84
CA TYR A 92 13.34 6.45 -12.87
C TYR A 92 13.94 7.81 -13.21
N LEU A 93 13.49 8.40 -14.31
CA LEU A 93 13.65 9.82 -14.63
C LEU A 93 12.54 10.61 -13.95
N ARG A 94 12.94 11.61 -13.15
CA ARG A 94 12.06 12.58 -12.50
C ARG A 94 12.14 13.92 -13.22
N LEU A 95 10.99 14.50 -13.54
CA LEU A 95 10.88 15.86 -14.06
C LEU A 95 9.95 16.67 -13.16
N ASP A 96 10.45 17.78 -12.63
CA ASP A 96 9.73 18.65 -11.70
C ASP A 96 9.16 19.86 -12.44
N LEU A 97 7.85 20.02 -12.38
CA LEU A 97 7.11 21.09 -13.01
C LEU A 97 6.60 22.06 -11.95
N SER A 98 6.89 23.35 -12.12
CA SER A 98 6.45 24.42 -11.23
C SER A 98 5.96 25.64 -12.01
N GLY A 99 5.25 26.53 -11.33
CA GLY A 99 4.75 27.79 -11.90
C GLY A 99 5.58 28.99 -11.47
N LEU A 100 6.14 29.74 -12.43
CA LEU A 100 6.97 30.93 -12.12
C LEU A 100 6.15 32.23 -12.12
N LYS A 101 5.31 32.42 -13.13
CA LYS A 101 4.46 33.62 -13.27
C LYS A 101 3.11 33.23 -13.88
N LYS A 102 2.05 33.93 -13.48
CA LYS A 102 0.72 33.84 -14.09
C LYS A 102 0.01 35.18 -13.98
N THR A 103 -0.81 35.49 -14.97
CA THR A 103 -1.70 36.67 -14.98
C THR A 103 -3.15 36.31 -14.64
N GLY A 104 -3.50 35.03 -14.80
CA GLY A 104 -4.83 34.50 -14.49
C GLY A 104 -4.89 33.78 -13.15
N LYS A 105 -6.01 33.07 -12.91
CA LYS A 105 -6.26 32.35 -11.66
C LYS A 105 -5.31 31.15 -11.44
N ASN A 106 -4.94 30.45 -12.50
CA ASN A 106 -4.08 29.25 -12.48
C ASN A 106 -2.94 29.36 -13.49
N TYR A 107 -1.99 28.42 -13.43
CA TYR A 107 -0.89 28.34 -14.38
C TYR A 107 -1.29 27.70 -15.72
N GLY A 108 -2.56 27.35 -15.94
CA GLY A 108 -3.03 26.63 -17.11
C GLY A 108 -3.31 25.15 -16.82
N GLU A 109 -3.38 24.37 -17.89
CA GLU A 109 -3.63 22.93 -17.86
C GLU A 109 -2.60 22.16 -18.70
N ILE A 110 -2.15 21.02 -18.19
CA ILE A 110 -1.21 20.13 -18.90
C ILE A 110 -1.74 18.70 -18.85
N SER A 111 -1.75 18.04 -20.00
CA SER A 111 -2.28 16.70 -20.20
C SER A 111 -1.18 15.65 -20.30
N ASP A 112 -0.13 15.94 -21.07
CA ASP A 112 0.93 14.99 -21.38
C ASP A 112 2.33 15.57 -21.21
N LEU A 113 3.25 14.72 -20.74
CA LEU A 113 4.67 14.83 -21.04
C LEU A 113 4.97 14.04 -22.32
N ILE A 114 5.68 14.65 -23.26
CA ILE A 114 6.10 14.03 -24.51
C ILE A 114 7.62 13.91 -24.48
N LEU A 115 8.10 12.67 -24.64
CA LEU A 115 9.53 12.32 -24.69
C LEU A 115 9.79 11.63 -26.03
N ARG A 116 10.75 12.16 -26.80
CA ARG A 116 11.20 11.56 -28.06
C ARG A 116 12.68 11.26 -27.97
N SER A 117 13.08 10.06 -28.37
CA SER A 117 14.48 9.64 -28.41
C SER A 117 14.68 8.74 -29.62
N ASP A 118 15.85 8.84 -30.24
CA ASP A 118 16.34 7.99 -31.33
C ASP A 118 17.12 6.76 -30.80
N LYS A 119 17.16 6.58 -29.47
CA LYS A 119 17.88 5.48 -28.83
C LYS A 119 17.22 4.12 -29.12
N ASP A 120 17.92 3.28 -29.87
CA ASP A 120 17.50 1.90 -30.15
C ASP A 120 17.31 1.06 -28.89
N GLY A 121 16.23 0.27 -28.85
CA GLY A 121 15.91 -0.63 -27.74
C GLY A 121 15.39 0.06 -26.46
N LEU A 122 15.13 1.36 -26.51
CA LEU A 122 14.61 2.11 -25.37
C LEU A 122 13.18 1.67 -25.01
N GLN A 123 13.00 1.27 -23.76
CA GLN A 123 11.70 0.93 -23.18
C GLN A 123 11.39 1.87 -22.04
N LEU A 124 10.16 2.40 -22.07
CA LEU A 124 9.61 3.28 -21.06
C LEU A 124 8.48 2.58 -20.29
N ASN A 125 8.58 2.58 -18.97
CA ASN A 125 7.56 2.05 -18.08
C ASN A 125 6.94 3.17 -17.26
N TYR A 126 5.62 3.27 -17.38
CA TYR A 126 4.79 4.29 -16.74
C TYR A 126 3.32 3.87 -16.85
N VAL A 127 2.42 4.60 -16.20
CA VAL A 127 0.98 4.39 -16.31
C VAL A 127 0.47 4.91 -17.65
N LYS A 128 0.21 4.01 -18.60
CA LYS A 128 -0.03 4.36 -20.02
C LYS A 128 -1.44 4.89 -20.32
N SER A 129 -2.47 4.40 -19.64
CA SER A 129 -3.87 4.76 -19.89
C SER A 129 -4.73 4.58 -18.63
N ASN A 130 -5.98 5.05 -18.66
CA ASN A 130 -6.94 4.83 -17.57
C ASN A 130 -7.78 3.56 -17.72
N LYS A 131 -7.39 2.64 -18.61
CA LYS A 131 -8.07 1.35 -18.75
C LYS A 131 -8.11 0.67 -17.37
N ASP A 132 -9.25 0.10 -17.00
CA ASP A 132 -9.46 -0.59 -15.72
C ASP A 132 -9.13 0.27 -14.48
N ASN A 133 -9.36 1.59 -14.58
CA ASN A 133 -9.07 2.59 -13.53
C ASN A 133 -7.58 2.68 -13.17
N MET A 134 -6.69 2.38 -14.12
CA MET A 134 -5.25 2.30 -13.84
C MET A 134 -4.60 3.66 -13.50
N PHE A 135 -5.24 4.82 -13.75
CA PHE A 135 -4.73 6.07 -13.16
C PHE A 135 -4.87 6.08 -11.64
N TYR A 136 -5.95 5.53 -11.09
CA TYR A 136 -6.11 5.41 -9.65
C TYR A 136 -5.11 4.37 -9.08
N TRP A 137 -5.07 3.17 -9.64
CA TRP A 137 -4.21 2.08 -9.17
C TRP A 137 -2.71 2.36 -9.37
N GLY A 138 -2.34 2.79 -10.56
CA GLY A 138 -0.97 3.19 -10.89
C GLY A 138 -0.48 4.36 -10.05
N ARG A 139 -1.37 5.28 -9.65
CA ARG A 139 -1.00 6.36 -8.73
C ARG A 139 -0.71 5.85 -7.33
N ARG A 140 -1.55 4.96 -6.80
CA ARG A 140 -1.30 4.28 -5.51
C ARG A 140 0.02 3.53 -5.54
N GLY A 141 0.31 2.86 -6.65
CA GLY A 141 1.53 2.08 -6.83
C GLY A 141 1.35 0.62 -6.43
N PRO A 142 2.41 -0.19 -6.59
CA PRO A 142 2.31 -1.64 -6.50
C PRO A 142 2.28 -2.11 -5.05
N SER A 143 1.18 -2.72 -4.62
CA SER A 143 1.14 -3.47 -3.37
C SER A 143 2.01 -4.71 -3.47
N VAL A 144 2.69 -5.04 -2.37
CA VAL A 144 3.58 -6.20 -2.27
C VAL A 144 3.19 -7.09 -1.10
N HIS A 145 3.48 -8.39 -1.20
CA HIS A 145 3.01 -9.40 -0.26
C HIS A 145 4.09 -10.43 0.08
N LEU A 146 4.01 -10.97 1.29
CA LEU A 146 4.81 -12.11 1.76
C LEU A 146 3.87 -13.25 2.14
N GLY A 147 3.87 -14.35 1.38
CA GLY A 147 3.14 -15.58 1.72
C GLY A 147 4.03 -16.53 2.52
N TYR A 148 3.63 -16.88 3.74
CA TYR A 148 4.47 -17.64 4.67
C TYR A 148 4.37 -19.16 4.45
N GLN A 149 5.51 -19.85 4.55
CA GLN A 149 5.53 -21.32 4.48
C GLN A 149 5.10 -21.94 5.82
N VAL A 150 3.81 -22.22 5.94
CA VAL A 150 3.21 -22.94 7.08
C VAL A 150 3.54 -24.45 6.99
N PRO A 151 3.77 -25.17 8.12
CA PRO A 151 4.05 -26.61 8.12
C PRO A 151 2.92 -27.42 7.44
N LYS A 152 3.33 -28.36 6.58
CA LYS A 152 2.40 -29.23 5.85
C LYS A 152 1.76 -30.26 6.79
N GLY A 153 0.51 -30.63 6.53
CA GLY A 153 -0.20 -31.69 7.26
C GLY A 153 -0.64 -31.31 8.68
N LYS A 154 -0.38 -30.07 9.12
CA LYS A 154 -0.80 -29.58 10.44
C LYS A 154 -2.02 -28.67 10.32
N LYS A 155 -2.96 -28.84 11.26
CA LYS A 155 -4.10 -27.92 11.45
C LYS A 155 -3.62 -26.76 12.30
N ILE A 156 -3.59 -25.55 11.72
CA ILE A 156 -3.05 -24.37 12.38
C ILE A 156 -4.16 -23.52 12.96
N GLU A 157 -4.06 -23.21 14.26
CA GLU A 157 -5.08 -22.44 14.95
C GLU A 157 -4.63 -21.00 15.22
N TRP A 158 -3.34 -20.78 15.49
CA TRP A 158 -2.82 -19.46 15.84
C TRP A 158 -1.74 -18.99 14.88
N ALA A 159 -1.75 -17.70 14.57
CA ALA A 159 -0.70 -17.02 13.83
C ALA A 159 -0.20 -15.82 14.64
N TYR A 160 1.11 -15.74 14.81
CA TYR A 160 1.81 -14.65 15.48
C TYR A 160 2.79 -13.99 14.51
N SER A 161 2.85 -12.66 14.53
CA SER A 161 3.89 -11.90 13.83
C SER A 161 4.19 -10.58 14.55
N GLU A 162 5.31 -9.98 14.18
CA GLU A 162 5.72 -8.65 14.63
C GLU A 162 5.95 -7.74 13.41
N ILE A 163 5.60 -6.46 13.56
CA ILE A 163 5.96 -5.41 12.59
C ILE A 163 6.71 -4.29 13.29
N THR A 164 7.81 -3.87 12.66
CA THR A 164 8.52 -2.62 12.96
C THR A 164 8.53 -1.78 11.70
N VAL A 165 7.92 -0.59 11.76
CA VAL A 165 8.01 0.40 10.68
C VAL A 165 9.13 1.37 11.04
N PRO A 166 10.23 1.46 10.27
CA PRO A 166 11.30 2.41 10.60
C PRO A 166 10.82 3.86 10.57
N THR A 167 11.47 4.72 11.35
CA THR A 167 11.15 6.15 11.40
C THR A 167 11.22 6.79 10.02
N GLY A 168 10.15 7.46 9.61
CA GLY A 168 10.05 8.13 8.30
C GLY A 168 9.59 7.23 7.14
N GLU A 169 9.33 5.94 7.40
CA GLU A 169 8.85 4.98 6.41
C GLU A 169 7.35 4.69 6.53
N ASP A 170 6.62 5.54 7.25
CA ASP A 170 5.20 5.44 7.58
C ASP A 170 4.34 6.57 6.95
N PRO A 171 4.43 6.83 5.63
CA PRO A 171 3.63 7.89 5.03
C PRO A 171 2.13 7.60 5.16
N ILE A 172 1.33 8.65 5.14
CA ILE A 172 -0.13 8.56 5.08
C ILE A 172 -0.55 7.73 3.87
N GLY A 173 -1.63 6.97 4.03
CA GLY A 173 -2.07 6.05 3.00
C GLY A 173 -1.44 4.67 3.12
N SER A 174 -0.58 4.41 4.10
CA SER A 174 0.06 3.10 4.23
C SER A 174 -0.80 2.13 5.04
N TYR A 175 -0.95 0.90 4.54
CA TYR A 175 -1.42 -0.25 5.29
C TYR A 175 -0.29 -1.28 5.41
N PHE A 176 0.23 -1.44 6.63
CA PHE A 176 1.15 -2.52 6.98
C PHE A 176 0.33 -3.67 7.57
N MET A 177 -0.01 -4.63 6.72
CA MET A 177 -0.83 -5.77 7.09
C MET A 177 0.05 -6.89 7.63
N ALA A 178 -0.21 -7.33 8.87
CA ALA A 178 0.59 -8.30 9.60
C ALA A 178 0.11 -9.74 9.40
N ASN A 179 -1.12 -10.03 9.83
CA ASN A 179 -1.68 -11.37 9.80
C ASN A 179 -2.85 -11.45 8.81
N GLY A 180 -2.54 -11.81 7.58
CA GLY A 180 -3.52 -12.17 6.57
C GLY A 180 -3.86 -13.64 6.65
N PHE A 181 -5.08 -13.97 6.25
CA PHE A 181 -5.58 -15.34 6.19
C PHE A 181 -6.56 -15.45 5.03
N GLY A 182 -6.94 -16.66 4.64
CA GLY A 182 -7.72 -16.91 3.41
C GLY A 182 -9.09 -16.21 3.35
N GLN A 183 -9.57 -15.66 4.47
CA GLN A 183 -10.86 -14.99 4.57
C GLN A 183 -10.76 -13.58 5.17
N GLY A 184 -9.56 -13.00 5.29
CA GLY A 184 -9.43 -11.66 5.87
C GLY A 184 -8.01 -11.22 6.14
N TYR A 185 -7.90 -10.13 6.89
CA TYR A 185 -6.63 -9.48 7.17
C TYR A 185 -6.63 -8.75 8.51
N PHE A 186 -5.43 -8.57 9.05
CA PHE A 186 -5.21 -7.88 10.31
C PHE A 186 -3.87 -7.11 10.29
N GLY A 187 -3.88 -5.83 10.62
CA GLY A 187 -2.68 -5.00 10.66
C GLY A 187 -2.96 -3.57 11.12
N PHE A 188 -2.11 -2.60 10.75
CA PHE A 188 -2.32 -1.19 11.08
C PHE A 188 -2.12 -0.21 9.93
N GLN A 189 -2.72 0.97 10.04
CA GLN A 189 -2.78 1.98 8.98
C GLN A 189 -2.35 3.37 9.49
N VAL A 190 -1.83 4.18 8.56
CA VAL A 190 -1.64 5.62 8.73
C VAL A 190 -2.74 6.35 7.95
N LYS A 191 -3.74 6.89 8.66
CA LYS A 191 -4.93 7.50 8.04
C LYS A 191 -4.73 8.97 7.71
N SER A 192 -4.09 9.70 8.61
CA SER A 192 -3.85 11.14 8.52
C SER A 192 -2.62 11.51 9.37
N PRO A 193 -2.20 12.79 9.41
CA PRO A 193 -1.13 13.23 10.31
C PRO A 193 -1.40 12.94 11.80
N THR A 194 -2.67 12.83 12.20
CA THR A 194 -3.09 12.70 13.60
C THR A 194 -3.86 11.41 13.90
N GLU A 195 -4.16 10.59 12.89
CA GLU A 195 -4.99 9.40 13.06
C GLU A 195 -4.36 8.14 12.47
N ARG A 196 -4.30 7.10 13.30
CA ARG A 196 -3.74 5.79 13.00
C ARG A 196 -4.65 4.69 13.51
N TRP A 197 -4.83 3.65 12.72
CA TRP A 197 -5.78 2.58 13.01
C TRP A 197 -5.08 1.25 13.14
N VAL A 198 -5.58 0.40 14.03
CA VAL A 198 -5.39 -1.05 13.96
C VAL A 198 -6.66 -1.64 13.37
N LEU A 199 -6.58 -2.36 12.27
CA LEU A 199 -7.72 -2.82 11.46
C LEU A 199 -7.70 -4.34 11.33
N PHE A 200 -8.84 -4.96 11.63
CA PHE A 200 -9.10 -6.40 11.48
C PHE A 200 -10.39 -6.61 10.69
N SER A 201 -10.35 -7.37 9.58
CA SER A 201 -11.48 -7.59 8.70
C SER A 201 -11.61 -9.05 8.28
N VAL A 202 -12.85 -9.50 8.10
CA VAL A 202 -13.23 -10.85 7.64
C VAL A 202 -14.27 -10.69 6.55
N TRP A 203 -13.98 -11.21 5.36
CA TRP A 203 -14.93 -11.22 4.23
C TRP A 203 -16.09 -12.19 4.49
N SER A 204 -17.28 -11.78 4.08
CA SER A 204 -18.44 -12.66 3.94
C SER A 204 -18.18 -13.74 2.88
N PRO A 205 -18.81 -14.92 2.98
CA PRO A 205 -18.86 -15.88 1.87
C PRO A 205 -19.72 -15.39 0.69
N PHE A 206 -20.46 -14.30 0.82
CA PHE A 206 -21.30 -13.72 -0.24
C PHE A 206 -20.52 -12.72 -1.09
N ASN A 207 -20.48 -12.94 -2.41
CA ASN A 207 -19.71 -12.11 -3.33
C ASN A 207 -20.49 -10.85 -3.73
N THR A 208 -20.17 -9.72 -3.10
CA THR A 208 -20.73 -8.40 -3.42
C THR A 208 -19.79 -7.30 -2.94
N ASN A 209 -19.84 -6.13 -3.57
CA ASN A 209 -19.18 -4.91 -3.08
C ASN A 209 -20.11 -4.06 -2.18
N ASP A 210 -21.40 -4.38 -2.11
CA ASP A 210 -22.35 -3.70 -1.24
C ASP A 210 -22.62 -4.53 0.04
N PRO A 211 -22.17 -4.07 1.23
CA PRO A 211 -22.37 -4.78 2.48
C PRO A 211 -23.83 -4.89 2.92
N ASN A 212 -24.70 -4.02 2.40
CA ASN A 212 -26.12 -4.06 2.72
C ASN A 212 -26.86 -5.14 1.92
N ALA A 213 -26.31 -5.54 0.78
CA ALA A 213 -26.82 -6.64 -0.04
C ALA A 213 -26.50 -8.03 0.54
N VAL A 214 -25.63 -8.14 1.55
CA VAL A 214 -25.27 -9.43 2.17
C VAL A 214 -26.48 -10.00 2.95
N PRO A 215 -27.01 -11.17 2.54
CA PRO A 215 -28.12 -11.83 3.25
C PRO A 215 -27.73 -12.18 4.68
N GLU A 216 -28.68 -12.14 5.61
CA GLU A 216 -28.43 -12.36 7.04
C GLU A 216 -27.64 -13.64 7.33
N LYS A 217 -28.00 -14.75 6.68
CA LYS A 217 -27.32 -16.06 6.80
C LYS A 217 -25.84 -16.07 6.37
N ASP A 218 -25.42 -15.08 5.57
CA ASP A 218 -24.06 -14.95 5.05
C ASP A 218 -23.29 -13.79 5.72
N ARG A 219 -23.91 -13.08 6.68
CA ARG A 219 -23.25 -11.97 7.39
C ARG A 219 -22.19 -12.49 8.35
N VAL A 220 -21.08 -11.76 8.41
CA VAL A 220 -20.08 -11.93 9.47
C VAL A 220 -20.64 -11.28 10.74
N THR A 221 -20.71 -12.06 11.82
CA THR A 221 -21.26 -11.60 13.11
C THR A 221 -20.16 -11.23 14.08
N THR A 222 -20.29 -10.08 14.76
CA THR A 222 -19.38 -9.67 15.84
C THR A 222 -19.75 -10.41 17.13
N LEU A 223 -18.86 -11.23 17.67
CA LEU A 223 -19.06 -11.95 18.93
C LEU A 223 -18.59 -11.13 20.13
N ALA A 224 -17.41 -10.53 20.00
CA ALA A 224 -16.81 -9.69 21.03
C ALA A 224 -15.92 -8.62 20.41
N LYS A 225 -15.68 -7.53 21.14
CA LYS A 225 -14.72 -6.49 20.74
C LYS A 225 -14.02 -5.89 21.95
N GLY A 226 -12.82 -5.36 21.73
CA GLY A 226 -12.09 -4.65 22.78
C GLY A 226 -12.73 -3.32 23.15
N LYS A 227 -12.32 -2.78 24.30
CA LYS A 227 -12.64 -1.41 24.69
C LYS A 227 -12.18 -0.45 23.59
N ASN A 228 -13.01 0.54 23.26
CA ASN A 228 -12.76 1.53 22.20
C ASN A 228 -12.62 0.97 20.77
N VAL A 229 -12.82 -0.33 20.56
CA VAL A 229 -12.90 -0.90 19.22
C VAL A 229 -14.30 -0.67 18.66
N ARG A 230 -14.35 -0.19 17.41
CA ARG A 230 -15.58 -0.07 16.63
C ARG A 230 -15.65 -1.23 15.64
N ALA A 231 -16.75 -1.98 15.66
CA ALA A 231 -17.06 -3.02 14.67
C ALA A 231 -18.17 -2.54 13.74
N GLN A 232 -18.07 -2.85 12.44
CA GLN A 232 -19.03 -2.43 11.42
C GLN A 232 -18.92 -3.31 10.16
N LYS A 233 -19.84 -3.14 9.21
CA LYS A 233 -19.74 -3.78 7.88
C LYS A 233 -18.74 -3.02 6.99
N PHE A 234 -18.17 -3.68 5.98
CA PHE A 234 -17.34 -3.06 4.93
C PHE A 234 -17.69 -3.56 3.53
N GLY A 235 -17.33 -2.77 2.51
CA GLY A 235 -17.65 -2.98 1.10
C GLY A 235 -16.57 -2.43 0.16
N GLY A 236 -16.83 -2.48 -1.15
CA GLY A 236 -16.00 -1.91 -2.22
C GLY A 236 -14.85 -2.81 -2.71
N GLU A 237 -14.48 -3.81 -1.94
CA GLU A 237 -13.41 -4.79 -2.23
C GLU A 237 -13.83 -6.20 -1.80
N GLY A 238 -15.04 -6.59 -2.20
CA GLY A 238 -15.84 -7.56 -1.48
C GLY A 238 -16.55 -6.91 -0.29
N SER A 239 -17.30 -7.71 0.47
CA SER A 239 -18.04 -7.25 1.65
C SER A 239 -17.84 -8.17 2.83
N GLY A 240 -17.97 -7.64 4.05
CA GLY A 240 -17.79 -8.42 5.26
C GLY A 240 -17.92 -7.62 6.56
N GLY A 241 -17.37 -8.16 7.63
CA GLY A 241 -17.25 -7.50 8.93
C GLY A 241 -15.84 -6.95 9.13
N GLN A 242 -15.73 -5.70 9.57
CA GLN A 242 -14.47 -5.08 9.97
C GLN A 242 -14.56 -4.53 11.38
N SER A 243 -13.41 -4.41 12.03
CA SER A 243 -13.24 -3.71 13.28
C SER A 243 -11.99 -2.86 13.24
N PHE A 244 -12.03 -1.70 13.88
CA PHE A 244 -10.85 -0.86 14.02
C PHE A 244 -10.75 -0.22 15.40
N LEU A 245 -9.51 -0.08 15.85
CA LEU A 245 -9.13 0.69 17.02
C LEU A 245 -8.33 1.90 16.54
N LYS A 246 -8.72 3.11 16.95
CA LYS A 246 -7.85 4.27 16.83
C LYS A 246 -6.73 4.13 17.85
N PHE A 247 -5.52 3.89 17.38
CA PHE A 247 -4.36 3.66 18.23
C PHE A 247 -3.16 4.42 17.65
N PRO A 248 -2.55 5.36 18.41
CA PRO A 248 -1.45 6.20 17.95
C PRO A 248 -0.13 5.43 17.96
N TRP A 249 -0.03 4.35 17.19
CA TRP A 249 1.21 3.61 17.04
C TRP A 249 2.29 4.50 16.44
N GLN A 250 3.55 4.24 16.77
CA GLN A 250 4.69 5.07 16.39
C GLN A 250 5.68 4.27 15.54
N ALA A 251 6.23 4.89 14.51
CA ALA A 251 7.39 4.33 13.81
C ALA A 251 8.57 4.20 14.78
N GLY A 252 9.48 3.26 14.50
CA GLY A 252 10.58 2.85 15.37
C GLY A 252 10.20 1.86 16.46
N LYS A 253 8.91 1.67 16.76
CA LYS A 253 8.44 0.68 17.74
C LYS A 253 8.04 -0.64 17.07
N THR A 254 8.19 -1.73 17.82
CA THR A 254 7.74 -3.06 17.40
C THR A 254 6.37 -3.35 17.99
N TYR A 255 5.43 -3.72 17.12
CA TYR A 255 4.10 -4.16 17.52
C TYR A 255 3.90 -5.62 17.16
N ARG A 256 3.08 -6.30 17.97
CA ARG A 256 2.82 -7.73 17.83
C ARG A 256 1.34 -8.00 17.53
N PHE A 257 1.12 -8.99 16.68
CA PHE A 257 -0.18 -9.36 16.15
C PHE A 257 -0.40 -10.84 16.38
N LEU A 258 -1.54 -11.18 16.99
CA LEU A 258 -1.96 -12.56 17.18
C LEU A 258 -3.35 -12.74 16.57
N THR A 259 -3.52 -13.79 15.77
CA THR A 259 -4.80 -14.16 15.19
C THR A 259 -5.08 -15.63 15.46
N ARG A 260 -6.29 -15.92 15.93
CA ARG A 260 -6.84 -17.27 16.10
C ARG A 260 -7.87 -17.56 15.02
N VAL A 261 -7.81 -18.73 14.41
CA VAL A 261 -8.79 -19.24 13.44
C VAL A 261 -9.31 -20.58 13.95
N GLN A 262 -10.55 -20.59 14.44
CA GLN A 262 -11.14 -21.74 15.11
C GLN A 262 -12.42 -22.17 14.40
N PRO A 263 -12.42 -23.32 13.69
CA PRO A 263 -13.65 -23.90 13.17
C PRO A 263 -14.60 -24.28 14.31
N SER A 264 -15.90 -24.22 14.04
CA SER A 264 -17.00 -24.60 14.96
C SER A 264 -17.85 -25.70 14.33
N ASP A 265 -18.58 -26.45 15.16
CA ASP A 265 -19.39 -27.61 14.73
C ASP A 265 -20.58 -27.22 13.83
N ASP A 266 -20.98 -25.95 13.84
CA ASP A 266 -22.12 -25.39 13.10
C ASP A 266 -21.77 -24.89 11.68
N ASN A 267 -20.68 -25.41 11.08
CA ASN A 267 -20.16 -24.97 9.78
C ASN A 267 -19.84 -23.46 9.74
N THR A 268 -19.38 -22.93 10.87
CA THR A 268 -18.83 -21.58 10.98
C THR A 268 -17.38 -21.60 11.44
N THR A 269 -16.65 -20.53 11.18
CA THR A 269 -15.28 -20.35 11.67
C THR A 269 -15.21 -19.03 12.42
N ILE A 270 -14.63 -19.07 13.62
CA ILE A 270 -14.41 -17.92 14.48
C ILE A 270 -13.00 -17.40 14.27
N TYR A 271 -12.90 -16.10 13.99
CA TYR A 271 -11.64 -15.38 13.81
C TYR A 271 -11.52 -14.36 14.94
N THR A 272 -10.47 -14.46 15.74
CA THR A 272 -10.22 -13.50 16.84
C THR A 272 -8.82 -12.94 16.71
N SER A 273 -8.68 -11.62 16.84
CA SER A 273 -7.39 -10.93 16.68
C SER A 273 -7.05 -10.06 17.89
N TRP A 274 -5.78 -10.09 18.29
CA TRP A 274 -5.20 -9.29 19.37
C TRP A 274 -4.00 -8.50 18.87
N PHE A 275 -3.88 -7.28 19.36
CA PHE A 275 -2.80 -6.36 19.06
C PHE A 275 -2.06 -6.00 20.35
N GLY A 276 -0.77 -5.72 20.27
CA GLY A 276 0.01 -5.27 21.43
C GLY A 276 1.24 -4.46 21.04
N ASN A 277 1.64 -3.55 21.93
CA ASN A 277 3.00 -3.01 21.91
C ASN A 277 3.93 -4.06 22.54
N LYS A 278 4.98 -4.46 21.81
CA LYS A 278 5.90 -5.51 22.27
C LYS A 278 6.62 -5.12 23.55
N GLU A 279 7.07 -3.87 23.64
CA GLU A 279 7.84 -3.35 24.78
C GLU A 279 6.98 -3.26 26.05
N ALA A 280 5.75 -2.78 25.93
CA ALA A 280 4.81 -2.70 27.06
C ALA A 280 4.33 -4.08 27.53
N ASN A 281 4.57 -5.13 26.73
CA ASN A 281 4.13 -6.50 26.99
C ASN A 281 2.62 -6.65 27.30
N GLU A 282 1.79 -5.77 26.75
CA GLU A 282 0.33 -5.84 26.88
C GLU A 282 -0.32 -6.41 25.62
N TRP A 283 -1.48 -7.05 25.80
CA TRP A 283 -2.37 -7.47 24.73
C TRP A 283 -3.69 -6.75 24.88
N GLN A 284 -4.29 -6.40 23.74
CA GLN A 284 -5.67 -5.96 23.65
C GLN A 284 -6.37 -6.72 22.53
N ILE A 285 -7.57 -7.22 22.81
CA ILE A 285 -8.41 -7.79 21.77
C ILE A 285 -8.92 -6.69 20.85
N ILE A 286 -8.90 -6.96 19.56
CA ILE A 286 -9.53 -6.09 18.57
C ILE A 286 -10.98 -6.52 18.42
N ALA A 287 -11.22 -7.68 17.81
CA ALA A 287 -12.53 -8.28 17.77
C ALA A 287 -12.46 -9.80 17.63
N SER A 288 -13.61 -10.43 17.87
CA SER A 288 -13.91 -11.81 17.51
C SER A 288 -15.11 -11.79 16.54
N PHE A 289 -14.93 -12.39 15.36
CA PHE A 289 -15.93 -12.49 14.31
C PHE A 289 -16.27 -13.95 14.02
N ARG A 290 -17.56 -14.26 13.83
CA ARG A 290 -18.02 -15.53 13.28
C ARG A 290 -18.31 -15.37 11.78
N ARG A 291 -17.65 -16.17 10.95
CA ARG A 291 -17.92 -16.27 9.51
C ARG A 291 -18.79 -17.50 9.23
N PRO A 292 -19.99 -17.36 8.64
CA PRO A 292 -20.83 -18.48 8.28
C PRO A 292 -20.28 -19.26 7.08
N ARG A 293 -20.79 -20.48 6.85
CA ARG A 293 -20.45 -21.37 5.72
C ARG A 293 -18.95 -21.55 5.53
N THR A 294 -18.25 -21.74 6.63
CA THR A 294 -16.80 -21.82 6.67
C THR A 294 -16.41 -22.81 7.75
N ASN A 295 -15.62 -23.83 7.44
CA ASN A 295 -15.13 -24.78 8.42
C ASN A 295 -13.64 -25.05 8.16
N VAL A 296 -12.79 -24.09 8.53
CA VAL A 296 -11.34 -24.14 8.23
C VAL A 296 -10.51 -23.75 9.45
N HIS A 297 -9.30 -24.30 9.48
CA HIS A 297 -8.18 -23.76 10.25
C HIS A 297 -7.48 -22.64 9.47
N LEU A 298 -6.44 -22.02 10.03
CA LEU A 298 -5.67 -20.97 9.37
C LEU A 298 -5.19 -21.44 7.99
N THR A 299 -5.54 -20.67 6.96
CA THR A 299 -5.10 -20.85 5.58
C THR A 299 -4.58 -19.53 5.04
N GLY A 300 -3.68 -19.58 4.06
CA GLY A 300 -3.20 -18.38 3.38
C GLY A 300 -2.52 -17.36 4.31
N PHE A 301 -1.72 -17.81 5.27
CA PHE A 301 -1.01 -16.91 6.18
C PHE A 301 -0.03 -16.02 5.41
N HIS A 302 -0.25 -14.70 5.45
CA HIS A 302 0.53 -13.74 4.68
C HIS A 302 0.61 -12.37 5.34
N SER A 303 1.47 -11.50 4.83
CA SER A 303 1.51 -10.07 5.10
C SER A 303 1.46 -9.28 3.80
N PHE A 304 1.09 -8.00 3.85
CA PHE A 304 1.24 -7.10 2.72
C PHE A 304 1.60 -5.67 3.14
N LEU A 305 2.12 -4.91 2.17
CA LEU A 305 2.37 -3.48 2.28
C LEU A 305 1.67 -2.77 1.13
N GLU A 306 0.72 -1.91 1.47
CA GLU A 306 -0.15 -1.23 0.51
C GLU A 306 -0.09 0.29 0.69
N ASN A 307 -0.25 1.01 -0.43
CA ASN A 307 -0.68 2.38 -0.43
C ASN A 307 -2.16 2.48 -0.85
N PHE A 308 -3.03 3.00 0.00
CA PHE A 308 -4.44 3.28 -0.30
C PHE A 308 -4.70 4.74 -0.72
N SER A 309 -3.67 5.58 -0.85
CA SER A 309 -3.80 6.98 -1.24
C SER A 309 -3.09 7.32 -2.56
N VAL A 310 -3.84 7.87 -3.52
CA VAL A 310 -3.31 8.34 -4.82
C VAL A 310 -2.33 9.51 -4.70
N ASN A 311 -2.28 10.17 -3.54
CA ASN A 311 -1.44 11.35 -3.28
C ASN A 311 -0.04 10.98 -2.78
N TYR A 312 0.13 9.77 -2.23
CA TYR A 312 1.38 9.33 -1.58
C TYR A 312 2.13 8.26 -2.39
N GLY A 313 1.82 8.12 -3.69
CA GLY A 313 2.51 7.18 -4.57
C GLY A 313 3.97 7.52 -4.81
N SER A 314 4.31 8.81 -4.78
CA SER A 314 5.69 9.34 -4.85
C SER A 314 6.43 9.28 -3.51
N VAL A 315 5.80 8.76 -2.45
CA VAL A 315 6.41 8.61 -1.14
C VAL A 315 6.66 7.13 -0.87
N LYS A 316 7.90 6.84 -0.50
CA LYS A 316 8.40 5.51 -0.17
C LYS A 316 7.82 5.07 1.18
N ARG A 317 7.51 3.78 1.31
CA ARG A 317 7.17 3.14 2.59
C ARG A 317 7.91 1.82 2.70
N LEU A 318 8.23 1.44 3.94
CA LEU A 318 8.99 0.24 4.25
C LEU A 318 8.56 -0.33 5.60
N GLY A 319 8.33 -1.64 5.65
CA GLY A 319 8.03 -2.36 6.88
C GLY A 319 8.98 -3.53 7.08
N LEU A 320 9.38 -3.78 8.32
CA LEU A 320 10.10 -4.97 8.76
C LEU A 320 9.10 -5.92 9.41
N TYR A 321 9.05 -7.15 8.90
CA TYR A 321 8.10 -8.19 9.29
C TYR A 321 8.89 -9.31 9.97
N GLY A 322 8.82 -9.35 11.30
CA GLY A 322 9.64 -10.22 12.13
C GLY A 322 8.86 -11.31 12.85
N ASN A 323 9.63 -12.27 13.37
CA ASN A 323 9.21 -13.25 14.36
C ASN A 323 7.90 -13.97 14.04
N GLN A 324 7.74 -14.47 12.81
CA GLN A 324 6.54 -15.23 12.44
C GLN A 324 6.54 -16.62 13.08
N TRP A 325 5.47 -16.94 13.78
CA TRP A 325 5.23 -18.25 14.38
C TRP A 325 3.78 -18.66 14.16
N VAL A 326 3.53 -19.96 14.06
CA VAL A 326 2.18 -20.51 14.05
C VAL A 326 2.04 -21.59 15.11
N CYS A 327 0.87 -21.72 15.73
CA CYS A 327 0.59 -22.78 16.70
C CYS A 327 -0.46 -23.72 16.13
N ASP A 328 -0.17 -25.02 16.12
CA ASP A 328 -1.14 -26.03 15.72
C ASP A 328 -2.18 -26.32 16.81
N THR A 329 -3.20 -27.11 16.47
CA THR A 329 -4.27 -27.52 17.40
C THR A 329 -3.78 -28.42 18.54
N GLU A 330 -2.57 -28.98 18.44
CA GLU A 330 -1.93 -29.76 19.52
C GLU A 330 -1.20 -28.85 20.52
N GLY A 331 -1.13 -27.53 20.25
CA GLY A 331 -0.42 -26.56 21.07
C GLY A 331 1.08 -26.45 20.74
N THR A 332 1.53 -27.02 19.63
CA THR A 332 2.93 -26.96 19.20
C THR A 332 3.17 -25.71 18.36
N TRP A 333 4.14 -24.90 18.78
CA TRP A 333 4.60 -23.72 18.05
C TRP A 333 5.65 -24.07 16.98
N HIS A 334 5.42 -23.58 15.78
CA HIS A 334 6.29 -23.76 14.60
C HIS A 334 6.82 -22.41 14.14
N GLU A 335 8.13 -22.27 14.04
CA GLU A 335 8.76 -21.06 13.51
C GLU A 335 8.58 -21.00 11.99
N ILE A 336 8.28 -19.82 11.47
CA ILE A 336 8.28 -19.56 10.03
C ILE A 336 9.59 -18.87 9.67
N THR A 337 10.39 -19.50 8.82
CA THR A 337 11.67 -18.97 8.33
C THR A 337 11.66 -18.67 6.84
N ARG A 338 10.57 -18.99 6.12
CA ARG A 338 10.49 -18.84 4.66
C ARG A 338 9.21 -18.12 4.24
N ALA A 339 9.35 -17.18 3.29
CA ALA A 339 8.24 -16.42 2.72
C ALA A 339 8.39 -16.23 1.21
N ARG A 340 7.28 -16.34 0.47
CA ARG A 340 7.22 -16.05 -0.96
C ARG A 340 6.84 -14.59 -1.17
N PHE A 341 7.72 -13.83 -1.81
CA PHE A 341 7.46 -12.45 -2.18
C PHE A 341 6.65 -12.38 -3.47
N THR A 342 5.57 -11.59 -3.49
CA THR A 342 4.73 -11.36 -4.68
C THR A 342 4.33 -9.89 -4.77
N ALA A 343 3.87 -9.47 -5.95
CA ALA A 343 3.36 -8.12 -6.18
C ALA A 343 2.01 -8.16 -6.93
N ASP A 344 1.25 -7.07 -6.82
CA ASP A 344 -0.08 -6.92 -7.39
C ASP A 344 -0.09 -6.74 -8.92
N ALA A 345 -1.29 -6.52 -9.48
CA ALA A 345 -1.48 -6.29 -10.90
C ALA A 345 -0.79 -5.02 -11.43
N THR A 346 -0.58 -4.01 -10.58
CA THR A 346 0.12 -2.76 -10.95
C THR A 346 1.59 -3.05 -11.28
N ALA A 347 2.25 -3.86 -10.45
CA ALA A 347 3.60 -4.33 -10.71
C ALA A 347 3.66 -5.28 -11.92
N ARG A 348 2.74 -6.24 -12.00
CA ARG A 348 2.71 -7.26 -13.07
C ARG A 348 2.41 -6.69 -14.45
N GLY A 349 1.71 -5.56 -14.53
CA GLY A 349 1.48 -4.81 -15.77
C GLY A 349 2.62 -3.85 -16.13
N ASP A 350 3.73 -3.86 -15.40
CA ASP A 350 4.86 -2.95 -15.52
C ASP A 350 4.47 -1.46 -15.58
N HIS A 351 3.37 -1.10 -14.90
CA HIS A 351 2.92 0.28 -14.76
C HIS A 351 3.80 1.04 -13.77
N ARG A 352 4.26 0.33 -12.74
CA ARG A 352 5.13 0.81 -11.67
C ARG A 352 6.11 -0.29 -11.30
N LEU A 353 7.36 0.11 -11.04
CA LEU A 353 8.52 -0.78 -10.89
C LEU A 353 9.24 -0.59 -9.54
N ASP A 354 8.73 0.31 -8.71
CA ASP A 354 9.25 0.67 -7.39
C ASP A 354 8.64 -0.23 -6.30
N TYR A 355 9.03 -1.51 -6.35
CA TYR A 355 8.70 -2.54 -5.37
C TYR A 355 9.93 -3.36 -4.99
N ALA A 356 10.04 -3.74 -3.72
CA ALA A 356 11.09 -4.63 -3.24
C ALA A 356 10.62 -5.41 -1.99
N GLY A 357 11.27 -6.53 -1.75
CA GLY A 357 11.12 -7.33 -0.54
C GLY A 357 12.28 -8.29 -0.41
N GLY A 358 12.42 -8.90 0.76
CA GLY A 358 13.52 -9.82 1.04
C GLY A 358 13.74 -10.01 2.53
N THR A 359 14.98 -10.28 2.91
CA THR A 359 15.40 -10.37 4.31
C THR A 359 16.40 -9.29 4.67
N LYS A 360 16.28 -8.76 5.89
CA LYS A 360 17.19 -7.78 6.46
C LYS A 360 17.24 -7.97 7.97
N ASP A 361 18.44 -8.06 8.54
CA ASP A 361 18.68 -8.08 10.00
C ASP A 361 17.83 -9.12 10.76
N GLY A 362 17.69 -10.33 10.19
CA GLY A 362 16.92 -11.42 10.80
C GLY A 362 15.40 -11.29 10.67
N ALA A 363 14.89 -10.31 9.92
CA ALA A 363 13.48 -10.14 9.59
C ALA A 363 13.24 -10.21 8.07
N PHE A 364 11.98 -10.39 7.66
CA PHE A 364 11.59 -10.07 6.29
C PHE A 364 11.35 -8.57 6.16
N PHE A 365 11.42 -8.03 4.94
CA PHE A 365 10.99 -6.66 4.66
C PHE A 365 10.14 -6.59 3.39
N MET A 366 9.30 -5.56 3.34
CA MET A 366 8.60 -5.12 2.14
C MET A 366 8.77 -3.62 1.98
N LYS A 367 8.86 -3.16 0.73
CA LYS A 367 9.07 -1.77 0.35
C LYS A 367 8.33 -1.48 -0.95
N ASN A 368 7.61 -0.37 -1.02
CA ASN A 368 7.03 0.11 -2.28
C ASN A 368 6.90 1.64 -2.29
N GLY A 369 6.58 2.18 -3.47
CA GLY A 369 6.39 3.61 -3.67
C GLY A 369 7.69 4.39 -3.67
N GLY A 370 7.61 5.68 -4.03
CA GLY A 370 8.78 6.55 -4.00
C GLY A 370 9.69 6.47 -5.21
N PHE A 371 9.35 5.70 -6.24
CA PHE A 371 10.05 5.68 -7.52
C PHE A 371 11.56 5.37 -7.39
N PHE A 372 11.91 4.44 -6.50
CA PHE A 372 13.28 3.95 -6.39
C PHE A 372 13.61 2.96 -7.52
N ASP A 373 14.91 2.84 -7.85
CA ASP A 373 15.40 1.98 -8.93
C ASP A 373 15.59 0.51 -8.49
N ASP A 374 16.06 0.31 -7.26
CA ASP A 374 16.46 -1.01 -6.74
C ASP A 374 15.24 -1.89 -6.44
N ARG A 375 14.77 -2.61 -7.46
CA ARG A 375 13.67 -3.57 -7.36
C ARG A 375 14.15 -5.01 -7.26
N ILE A 376 13.29 -5.85 -6.73
CA ILE A 376 13.53 -7.29 -6.60
C ILE A 376 12.50 -8.05 -7.42
N LYS A 377 12.92 -9.15 -8.08
CA LYS A 377 12.01 -10.03 -8.82
C LYS A 377 10.94 -10.59 -7.86
N PHE A 378 9.67 -10.50 -8.23
CA PHE A 378 8.59 -11.16 -7.48
C PHE A 378 8.50 -12.66 -7.82
N ASP A 379 7.62 -13.37 -7.13
CA ASP A 379 7.38 -14.82 -7.25
C ASP A 379 8.56 -15.71 -6.84
N GLN A 380 9.45 -15.20 -5.98
CA GLN A 380 10.57 -15.94 -5.39
C GLN A 380 10.44 -16.12 -3.87
N TRP A 381 11.18 -17.07 -3.33
CA TRP A 381 11.25 -17.35 -1.90
C TRP A 381 12.43 -16.64 -1.26
N PHE A 382 12.22 -16.15 -0.04
CA PHE A 382 13.24 -15.61 0.84
C PHE A 382 13.28 -16.43 2.12
N GLU A 383 14.46 -16.52 2.72
CA GLU A 383 14.69 -17.25 3.96
C GLU A 383 15.40 -16.36 4.97
N LYS A 384 14.94 -16.37 6.22
CA LYS A 384 15.61 -15.75 7.35
C LYS A 384 16.20 -16.83 8.26
N PRO A 385 17.29 -16.55 9.00
CA PRO A 385 17.77 -17.47 10.02
C PRO A 385 16.68 -17.83 11.05
N SER A 386 16.69 -19.08 11.49
CA SER A 386 15.86 -19.53 12.62
C SER A 386 16.34 -18.88 13.92
N ASN A 387 15.40 -18.45 14.76
CA ASN A 387 15.70 -17.96 16.10
C ASN A 387 14.66 -18.49 17.11
N PRO A 388 14.86 -19.71 17.63
CA PRO A 388 13.93 -20.32 18.59
C PRO A 388 13.78 -19.54 19.91
N LYS A 389 14.75 -18.70 20.25
CA LYS A 389 14.72 -17.87 21.47
C LYS A 389 13.64 -16.80 21.44
N THR A 390 13.13 -16.44 20.26
CA THR A 390 12.05 -15.45 20.11
C THR A 390 10.66 -16.07 20.04
N LYS A 391 10.54 -17.39 20.32
CA LYS A 391 9.24 -18.06 20.42
C LYS A 391 8.27 -17.27 21.33
N PRO A 392 7.04 -16.97 20.88
CA PRO A 392 6.08 -16.24 21.69
C PRO A 392 5.75 -16.97 22.99
N ALA A 393 5.92 -16.29 24.13
CA ALA A 393 5.49 -16.76 25.43
C ALA A 393 4.09 -16.18 25.73
N ILE A 394 3.04 -16.89 25.28
CA ILE A 394 1.65 -16.44 25.42
C ILE A 394 0.87 -17.49 26.19
N ASN A 395 0.33 -17.10 27.35
CA ASN A 395 -0.71 -17.89 28.01
C ASN A 395 -2.06 -17.51 27.40
N PHE A 396 -2.62 -18.38 26.55
CA PHE A 396 -3.89 -18.11 25.86
C PHE A 396 -5.08 -17.87 26.81
N LYS A 397 -5.01 -18.37 28.06
CA LYS A 397 -6.05 -18.15 29.07
C LYS A 397 -6.11 -16.70 29.56
N ASP A 398 -4.97 -15.99 29.50
CA ASP A 398 -4.82 -14.62 30.01
C ASP A 398 -5.11 -13.57 28.93
N LEU A 399 -5.37 -13.99 27.69
CA LEU A 399 -5.72 -13.07 26.61
C LEU A 399 -7.05 -12.36 26.91
N PRO A 400 -7.13 -11.03 26.72
CA PRO A 400 -8.38 -10.31 26.88
C PRO A 400 -9.47 -10.88 25.98
N LYS A 401 -10.66 -11.10 26.54
CA LYS A 401 -11.81 -11.69 25.82
C LYS A 401 -12.72 -10.65 25.16
N GLY A 402 -12.61 -9.39 25.59
CA GLY A 402 -13.42 -8.29 25.09
C GLY A 402 -14.82 -8.28 25.71
N GLU A 403 -15.61 -7.28 25.34
CA GLU A 403 -17.01 -7.16 25.71
C GLU A 403 -17.84 -7.98 24.71
N SER A 404 -18.68 -8.88 25.23
CA SER A 404 -19.66 -9.59 24.41
C SER A 404 -20.65 -8.60 23.83
N ILE A 405 -20.94 -8.72 22.54
CA ILE A 405 -22.03 -7.96 21.92
C ILE A 405 -23.32 -8.72 22.27
N GLY A 406 -24.15 -8.15 23.14
CA GLY A 406 -25.49 -8.69 23.44
C GLY A 406 -26.28 -8.89 22.14
N LYS A 407 -27.09 -9.96 22.11
CA LYS A 407 -27.90 -10.32 20.93
C LYS A 407 -28.77 -9.17 20.44
#